data_AF-A0A5N6GVD0-F1
#
_entry.id   AF-A0A5N6GVD0-F1
#
_cell.length_a   1.000
_cell.length_b   1.000
_cell.length_c   1.000
_cell.angle_alpha   90.00
_cell.angle_beta   90.00
_cell.angle_gamma   90.00
#
_symmetry.space_group_name_H-M   'P 1'
#
loop_
_entity.id
_entity.type
_entity.pdbx_description
1 polymer ?
#
loop_
_entity_poly.entity_id
_entity_poly.type
_entity_poly.pdbx_seq_one_letter_code
_entity_poly.pdbx_strand_id
1 'polypeptide(L)'
;MVDESPTLSWLQKTLKELQLQLEDVIILDTFPMLRDKLRDDTLRQMGPARRDELARESFALTRASLALIQPRVLVSCQCCTRPGNDRWGFFNNDELAEQLCSSGVRARSRQVRELDLSGHKMHVVQGMHPQYVMEREPTQKEVLVELFTQVFRPFGMWQSRRAAMQQQLRDAGAVLLRLVMLLQQQMKLYGQLCAQSGSGVEGLLAAEHVEELRKQLAEWEDGNKLKRKEG
;
A
#
# COMPACT_ATOMS: atom_id res chain seq x y z
N MET A 1 -15.97 -4.79 -12.12
CA MET A 1 -15.25 -5.63 -11.13
C MET A 1 -15.53 -5.20 -9.69
N VAL A 2 -15.18 -3.97 -9.25
CA VAL A 2 -15.47 -3.53 -7.86
C VAL A 2 -16.97 -3.34 -7.62
N ASP A 3 -17.69 -2.74 -8.58
CA ASP A 3 -19.14 -2.47 -8.46
C ASP A 3 -20.00 -3.75 -8.43
N GLU A 4 -19.46 -4.86 -8.93
CA GLU A 4 -20.13 -6.17 -8.96
C GLU A 4 -19.85 -6.99 -7.70
N SER A 5 -18.97 -6.50 -6.81
CA SER A 5 -18.63 -7.16 -5.55
C SER A 5 -19.01 -6.26 -4.38
N PRO A 6 -20.10 -6.58 -3.64
CA PRO A 6 -20.50 -5.84 -2.45
C PRO A 6 -19.36 -5.69 -1.43
N THR A 7 -18.52 -6.72 -1.31
CA THR A 7 -17.37 -6.74 -0.41
C THR A 7 -16.29 -5.75 -0.85
N LEU A 8 -15.89 -5.74 -2.13
CA LEU A 8 -14.88 -4.79 -2.62
C LEU A 8 -15.41 -3.36 -2.62
N SER A 9 -16.68 -3.17 -2.97
CA SER A 9 -17.36 -1.87 -2.90
C SER A 9 -17.38 -1.32 -1.47
N TRP A 10 -17.66 -2.16 -0.47
CA TRP A 10 -17.61 -1.77 0.93
C TRP A 10 -16.18 -1.41 1.36
N LEU A 11 -15.19 -2.27 1.04
CA LEU A 11 -13.79 -2.03 1.35
C LEU A 11 -13.28 -0.71 0.76
N GLN A 12 -13.61 -0.43 -0.50
CA GLN A 12 -13.20 0.80 -1.17
C GLN A 12 -13.73 2.04 -0.44
N LYS A 13 -15.00 2.03 -0.03
CA LYS A 13 -15.61 3.14 0.71
C LYS A 13 -14.94 3.34 2.06
N THR A 14 -14.78 2.26 2.83
CA THR A 14 -14.16 2.31 4.15
C THR A 14 -12.70 2.73 4.09
N LEU A 15 -11.90 2.23 3.14
CA LEU A 15 -10.50 2.64 2.97
C LEU A 15 -10.37 4.09 2.52
N LYS A 16 -11.27 4.57 1.65
CA LYS A 16 -11.27 5.96 1.19
C LYS A 16 -11.46 6.95 2.35
N GLU A 17 -12.33 6.63 3.32
CA GLU A 17 -12.50 7.42 4.54
C GLU A 17 -11.21 7.48 5.39
N LEU A 18 -10.33 6.48 5.23
CA LEU A 18 -9.03 6.39 5.88
C LEU A 18 -7.90 6.93 5.01
N GLN A 19 -8.18 7.64 3.91
CA GLN A 19 -7.18 8.16 2.97
C GLN A 19 -6.33 7.07 2.31
N LEU A 20 -6.91 5.88 2.14
CA LEU A 20 -6.33 4.76 1.43
C LEU A 20 -7.18 4.40 0.21
N GLN A 21 -6.56 3.76 -0.76
CA GLN A 21 -7.21 3.14 -1.91
C GLN A 21 -7.14 1.62 -1.81
N LEU A 22 -7.90 0.92 -2.66
CA LEU A 22 -7.83 -0.54 -2.73
C LEU A 22 -6.44 -1.03 -3.13
N GLU A 23 -5.73 -0.28 -3.98
CA GLU A 23 -4.36 -0.58 -4.42
C GLU A 23 -3.30 -0.43 -3.33
N ASP A 24 -3.62 0.27 -2.23
CA ASP A 24 -2.72 0.43 -1.09
C ASP A 24 -2.75 -0.77 -0.13
N VAL A 25 -3.66 -1.73 -0.36
CA VAL A 25 -3.82 -2.93 0.47
C VAL A 25 -3.81 -4.20 -0.36
N ILE A 26 -3.22 -5.26 0.19
CA ILE A 26 -3.28 -6.59 -0.43
C ILE A 26 -4.56 -7.27 0.04
N ILE A 27 -5.42 -7.62 -0.92
CA ILE A 27 -6.64 -8.41 -0.69
C ILE A 27 -6.39 -9.81 -1.23
N LEU A 28 -6.49 -10.80 -0.34
CA LEU A 28 -6.24 -12.19 -0.66
C LEU A 28 -7.47 -13.03 -0.28
N ASP A 29 -7.96 -13.83 -1.21
CA ASP A 29 -8.93 -14.88 -0.92
C ASP A 29 -8.21 -16.08 -0.27
N THR A 30 -8.88 -16.76 0.65
CA THR A 30 -8.34 -17.97 1.31
C THR A 30 -8.38 -19.19 0.38
N PHE A 31 -9.28 -19.20 -0.60
CA PHE A 31 -9.34 -20.26 -1.61
C PHE A 31 -9.28 -19.65 -3.01
N PRO A 32 -8.10 -19.10 -3.39
CA PRO A 32 -7.93 -18.50 -4.69
C PRO A 32 -8.29 -19.51 -5.77
N MET A 33 -9.11 -19.06 -6.73
CA MET A 33 -9.60 -19.83 -7.88
C MET A 33 -10.62 -20.94 -7.58
N LEU A 34 -10.99 -21.20 -6.31
CA LEU A 34 -12.00 -22.20 -5.97
C LEU A 34 -13.40 -21.59 -5.96
N ARG A 35 -14.08 -21.67 -7.11
CA ARG A 35 -15.50 -21.28 -7.20
C ARG A 35 -16.39 -22.36 -6.61
N ASP A 36 -17.52 -21.94 -6.05
CA ASP A 36 -18.51 -22.85 -5.49
C ASP A 36 -19.00 -23.90 -6.48
N LYS A 37 -19.30 -23.49 -7.71
CA LYS A 37 -19.70 -24.42 -8.78
C LYS A 37 -18.62 -25.47 -9.08
N LEU A 38 -17.36 -25.04 -9.20
CA LEU A 38 -16.25 -25.96 -9.46
C LEU A 38 -16.09 -27.00 -8.34
N ARG A 39 -16.20 -26.56 -7.08
CA ARG A 39 -16.18 -27.46 -5.92
C ARG A 39 -17.35 -28.44 -5.96
N ASP A 40 -18.56 -27.95 -6.19
CA ASP A 40 -19.78 -28.77 -6.14
C ASP A 40 -19.85 -29.75 -7.31
N ASP A 41 -19.41 -29.35 -8.50
CA ASP A 41 -19.29 -30.22 -9.67
C ASP A 41 -18.23 -31.30 -9.43
N THR A 42 -17.08 -30.92 -8.85
CA THR A 42 -16.04 -31.88 -8.45
C THR A 42 -16.57 -32.90 -7.45
N LEU A 43 -17.33 -32.47 -6.44
CA LEU A 43 -17.97 -33.37 -5.47
C LEU A 43 -18.94 -34.34 -6.17
N ARG A 44 -19.77 -33.85 -7.09
CA ARG A 44 -20.76 -34.67 -7.81
C ARG A 44 -20.14 -35.66 -8.78
N GLN A 45 -19.09 -35.26 -9.50
CA GLN A 45 -18.51 -36.05 -10.60
C GLN A 45 -17.36 -36.95 -10.13
N MET A 46 -16.57 -36.49 -9.16
CA MET A 46 -15.32 -37.13 -8.75
C MET A 46 -15.31 -37.54 -7.27
N GLY A 47 -16.37 -37.22 -6.53
CA GLY A 47 -16.56 -37.63 -5.15
C GLY A 47 -15.82 -36.76 -4.12
N PRO A 48 -15.99 -37.06 -2.81
CA PRO A 48 -15.48 -36.24 -1.71
C PRO A 48 -13.95 -36.10 -1.69
N ALA A 49 -13.21 -37.17 -2.00
CA ALA A 49 -11.75 -37.17 -1.93
C ALA A 49 -11.12 -36.14 -2.89
N ARG A 50 -11.64 -36.06 -4.13
CA ARG A 50 -11.14 -35.09 -5.13
C ARG A 50 -11.56 -33.66 -4.81
N ARG A 51 -12.74 -33.45 -4.22
CA ARG A 51 -13.15 -32.14 -3.69
C ARG A 51 -12.16 -31.65 -2.63
N ASP A 52 -11.74 -32.53 -1.73
CA ASP A 52 -10.86 -32.19 -0.61
C ASP A 52 -9.47 -31.84 -1.08
N GLU A 53 -8.94 -32.62 -2.01
CA GLU A 53 -7.67 -32.36 -2.67
C GLU A 53 -7.67 -31.01 -3.37
N LEU A 54 -8.68 -30.72 -4.20
CA LEU A 54 -8.82 -29.43 -4.88
C LEU A 54 -8.82 -28.25 -3.89
N ALA A 55 -9.52 -28.40 -2.78
CA ALA A 55 -9.57 -27.36 -1.77
C ALA A 55 -8.24 -27.20 -1.00
N ARG A 56 -7.54 -28.29 -0.70
CA ARG A 56 -6.19 -28.25 -0.11
C ARG A 56 -5.18 -27.59 -1.05
N GLU A 57 -5.22 -27.92 -2.34
CA GLU A 57 -4.37 -27.28 -3.36
C GLU A 57 -4.65 -25.79 -3.48
N SER A 58 -5.92 -25.39 -3.50
CA SER A 58 -6.31 -23.97 -3.50
C SER A 58 -5.80 -23.25 -2.25
N PHE A 59 -5.90 -23.85 -1.06
CA PHE A 59 -5.36 -23.27 0.17
C PHE A 59 -3.83 -23.23 0.20
N ALA A 60 -3.15 -24.21 -0.39
CA ALA A 60 -1.70 -24.22 -0.51
C ALA A 60 -1.19 -23.00 -1.28
N LEU A 61 -1.96 -22.50 -2.26
CA LEU A 61 -1.65 -21.25 -2.97
C LEU A 61 -1.75 -20.02 -2.04
N THR A 62 -2.74 -19.95 -1.14
CA THR A 62 -2.81 -18.91 -0.11
C THR A 62 -1.61 -18.98 0.83
N ARG A 63 -1.25 -20.18 1.30
CA ARG A 63 -0.07 -20.38 2.15
C ARG A 63 1.21 -19.90 1.47
N ALA A 64 1.43 -20.29 0.21
CA ALA A 64 2.58 -19.86 -0.57
C ALA A 64 2.60 -18.34 -0.79
N SER A 65 1.43 -17.74 -1.05
CA SER A 65 1.30 -16.29 -1.22
C SER A 65 1.66 -15.53 0.06
N LEU A 66 1.18 -15.99 1.22
CA LEU A 66 1.50 -15.38 2.51
C LEU A 66 2.99 -15.51 2.85
N ALA A 67 3.61 -16.65 2.55
CA ALA A 67 5.04 -16.86 2.75
C ALA A 67 5.90 -15.96 1.85
N LEU A 68 5.42 -15.62 0.65
CA LEU A 68 6.11 -14.70 -0.27
C LEU A 68 5.93 -13.24 0.14
N ILE A 69 4.71 -12.83 0.50
CA ILE A 69 4.37 -11.44 0.81
C ILE A 69 4.89 -11.04 2.20
N GLN A 70 4.90 -11.98 3.15
CA GLN A 70 5.32 -11.77 4.54
C GLN A 70 4.62 -10.55 5.21
N PRO A 71 3.28 -10.51 5.23
CA PRO A 71 2.57 -9.37 5.81
C PRO A 71 2.80 -9.31 7.33
N ARG A 72 3.08 -8.12 7.87
CA ARG A 72 3.21 -7.92 9.34
C ARG A 72 1.86 -7.96 10.05
N VAL A 73 0.80 -7.50 9.39
CA VAL A 73 -0.56 -7.44 9.90
C VAL A 73 -1.50 -7.95 8.81
N LEU A 74 -2.43 -8.81 9.19
CA LEU A 74 -3.46 -9.37 8.33
C LEU A 74 -4.82 -9.22 9.02
N VAL A 75 -5.81 -8.66 8.34
CA VAL A 75 -7.21 -8.68 8.82
C VAL A 75 -7.90 -9.87 8.18
N SER A 76 -8.26 -10.86 8.99
CA SER A 76 -8.99 -12.02 8.48
C SER A 76 -10.50 -11.76 8.47
N CYS A 77 -11.07 -11.77 7.27
CA CYS A 77 -12.51 -11.68 7.04
C CYS A 77 -13.12 -13.03 6.61
N GLN A 78 -12.41 -14.15 6.78
CA GLN A 78 -12.82 -15.44 6.21
C GLN A 78 -13.87 -16.18 7.04
N CYS A 79 -15.12 -16.30 6.57
CA CYS A 79 -16.20 -16.93 7.35
C CYS A 79 -16.29 -18.46 7.17
N CYS A 80 -15.66 -19.01 6.13
CA CYS A 80 -16.01 -20.33 5.61
C CYS A 80 -15.38 -21.51 6.36
N THR A 81 -14.25 -21.34 7.03
CA THR A 81 -13.45 -22.43 7.60
C THR A 81 -13.75 -22.74 9.08
N ARG A 82 -14.88 -22.26 9.62
CA ARG A 82 -15.25 -22.53 11.02
C ARG A 82 -15.30 -24.04 11.31
N PRO A 83 -14.74 -24.50 12.45
CA PRO A 83 -14.91 -25.88 12.90
C PRO A 83 -16.40 -26.25 12.96
N GLY A 84 -16.76 -27.39 12.36
CA GLY A 84 -18.15 -27.85 12.25
C GLY A 84 -18.92 -27.34 11.03
N ASN A 85 -18.29 -26.60 10.11
CA ASN A 85 -18.87 -26.35 8.80
C ASN A 85 -18.69 -27.58 7.90
N ASP A 86 -19.73 -28.37 7.68
CA ASP A 86 -19.70 -29.59 6.84
C ASP A 86 -19.14 -29.34 5.43
N ARG A 87 -19.25 -28.11 4.94
CA ARG A 87 -18.73 -27.68 3.64
C ARG A 87 -17.20 -27.62 3.59
N TRP A 88 -16.54 -27.41 4.74
CA TRP A 88 -15.09 -27.21 4.86
C TRP A 88 -14.44 -28.03 6.00
N GLY A 89 -15.19 -28.95 6.63
CA GLY A 89 -14.76 -29.70 7.81
C GLY A 89 -13.53 -30.59 7.61
N PHE A 90 -13.06 -30.77 6.38
CA PHE A 90 -11.80 -31.44 6.07
C PHE A 90 -10.55 -30.58 6.37
N PHE A 91 -10.71 -29.30 6.72
CA PHE A 91 -9.64 -28.42 7.21
C PHE A 91 -9.49 -28.37 8.73
N ASN A 92 -10.29 -29.12 9.50
CA ASN A 92 -10.24 -29.13 10.98
C ASN A 92 -8.89 -29.59 11.58
N ASN A 93 -7.93 -29.99 10.75
CA ASN A 93 -6.58 -30.38 11.18
C ASN A 93 -5.48 -29.47 10.57
N ASP A 94 -5.84 -28.43 9.81
CA ASP A 94 -4.87 -27.45 9.29
C ASP A 94 -4.85 -26.23 10.21
N GLU A 95 -3.82 -26.17 11.06
CA GLU A 95 -3.64 -25.11 12.05
C GLU A 95 -3.63 -23.70 11.43
N LEU A 96 -3.02 -23.53 10.25
CA LEU A 96 -2.99 -22.23 9.58
C LEU A 96 -4.39 -21.84 9.12
N ALA A 97 -5.14 -22.77 8.53
CA ALA A 97 -6.51 -22.52 8.11
C ALA A 97 -7.39 -22.13 9.30
N GLU A 98 -7.27 -22.82 10.43
CA GLU A 98 -7.99 -22.52 11.67
C GLU A 98 -7.63 -21.15 12.25
N GLN A 99 -6.35 -20.79 12.24
CA GLN A 99 -5.89 -19.51 12.76
C GLN A 99 -6.32 -18.34 11.86
N LEU A 100 -6.43 -18.57 10.56
CA LEU A 100 -6.97 -17.62 9.58
C LEU A 100 -8.50 -17.60 9.53
N CYS A 101 -9.22 -18.46 10.24
CA CYS A 101 -10.69 -18.39 10.30
C CYS A 101 -11.15 -17.13 11.01
N SER A 102 -12.10 -16.40 10.44
CA SER A 102 -12.77 -15.31 11.15
C SER A 102 -13.78 -15.83 12.18
N SER A 103 -13.92 -15.08 13.27
CA SER A 103 -14.89 -15.34 14.32
C SER A 103 -15.51 -14.04 14.78
N GLY A 104 -16.84 -13.92 14.66
CA GLY A 104 -17.57 -12.72 15.10
C GLY A 104 -17.41 -12.45 16.59
N VAL A 105 -17.29 -13.49 17.42
CA VAL A 105 -16.98 -13.33 18.85
C VAL A 105 -15.59 -12.70 19.03
N ARG A 106 -14.59 -13.21 18.30
CA ARG A 106 -13.21 -12.71 18.38
C ARG A 106 -13.07 -11.30 17.83
N ALA A 107 -13.81 -10.98 16.77
CA ALA A 107 -13.88 -9.65 16.17
C ALA A 107 -14.45 -8.62 17.15
N ARG A 108 -15.54 -8.95 17.86
CA ARG A 108 -16.08 -8.09 18.92
C ARG A 108 -15.11 -7.88 20.08
N SER A 109 -14.35 -8.91 20.45
CA SER A 109 -13.29 -8.80 21.46
C SER A 109 -11.98 -8.20 20.93
N ARG A 110 -11.93 -7.78 19.65
CA ARG A 110 -10.75 -7.21 18.98
C ARG A 110 -9.47 -8.03 19.17
N GLN A 111 -9.60 -9.36 19.13
CA GLN A 111 -8.47 -10.25 19.36
C GLN A 111 -7.49 -10.22 18.20
N VAL A 112 -6.21 -10.13 18.56
CA VAL A 112 -5.07 -10.27 17.66
C VAL A 112 -4.33 -11.56 18.01
N ARG A 113 -3.97 -12.33 16.99
CA ARG A 113 -3.16 -13.54 17.13
C ARG A 113 -1.81 -13.33 16.48
N GLU A 114 -0.75 -13.80 17.13
CA GLU A 114 0.54 -13.91 16.49
C GLU A 114 0.62 -15.28 15.80
N LEU A 115 1.09 -15.29 14.55
CA LEU A 115 1.27 -16.49 13.75
C LEU A 115 2.67 -16.45 13.14
N ASP A 116 3.40 -17.55 13.26
CA ASP A 116 4.66 -17.74 12.55
C ASP A 116 4.40 -18.56 11.28
N LEU A 117 4.70 -17.98 10.12
CA LEU A 117 4.65 -18.67 8.84
C LEU A 117 6.01 -18.55 8.17
N SER A 118 6.69 -19.68 8.02
CA SER A 118 7.99 -19.77 7.34
C SER A 118 9.07 -18.87 7.97
N GLY A 119 9.06 -18.71 9.30
CA GLY A 119 10.04 -17.89 10.03
C GLY A 119 9.70 -16.39 10.06
N HIS A 120 8.52 -16.01 9.59
CA HIS A 120 8.02 -14.64 9.64
C HIS A 120 6.80 -14.53 10.55
N LYS A 121 6.85 -13.59 11.49
CA LYS A 121 5.76 -13.31 12.41
C LYS A 121 4.74 -12.34 11.80
N MET A 122 3.50 -12.77 11.73
CA MET A 122 2.35 -11.95 11.34
C MET A 122 1.36 -11.80 12.49
N HIS A 123 0.71 -10.65 12.55
CA HIS A 123 -0.40 -10.38 13.47
C HIS A 123 -1.72 -10.52 12.73
N VAL A 124 -2.51 -11.54 13.07
CA VAL A 124 -3.83 -11.80 12.49
C VAL A 124 -4.89 -11.13 13.36
N VAL A 125 -5.46 -10.04 12.86
CA VAL A 125 -6.61 -9.35 13.44
C VAL A 125 -7.88 -10.07 12.97
N GLN A 126 -8.68 -10.53 13.92
CA GLN A 126 -9.88 -11.32 13.64
C GLN A 126 -11.05 -10.40 13.27
N GLY A 127 -11.53 -10.46 12.03
CA GLY A 127 -12.60 -9.62 11.51
C GLY A 127 -13.92 -10.37 11.27
N MET A 128 -14.77 -9.78 10.44
CA MET A 128 -16.01 -10.38 9.93
C MET A 128 -16.11 -10.11 8.44
N HIS A 129 -16.64 -11.06 7.67
CA HIS A 129 -16.82 -10.85 6.24
C HIS A 129 -17.78 -9.68 5.99
N PRO A 130 -17.39 -8.64 5.21
CA PRO A 130 -18.22 -7.46 4.99
C PRO A 130 -19.62 -7.80 4.46
N GLN A 131 -19.72 -8.70 3.49
CA GLN A 131 -21.02 -9.13 2.96
C GLN A 131 -21.94 -9.70 4.05
N TYR A 132 -21.42 -10.51 4.99
CA TYR A 132 -22.23 -11.05 6.08
C TYR A 132 -22.76 -9.95 7.00
N VAL A 133 -21.91 -8.98 7.34
CA VAL A 133 -22.31 -7.85 8.17
C VAL A 133 -23.36 -6.99 7.46
N MET A 134 -23.18 -6.72 6.16
CA MET A 134 -24.10 -5.88 5.41
C MET A 134 -25.46 -6.55 5.15
N GLU A 135 -25.50 -7.87 4.93
CA GLU A 135 -26.73 -8.58 4.56
C GLU A 135 -27.45 -9.26 5.73
N ARG A 136 -26.71 -9.69 6.76
CA ARG A 136 -27.25 -10.56 7.82
C ARG A 136 -27.20 -9.93 9.20
N GLU A 137 -26.12 -9.21 9.53
CA GLU A 137 -25.89 -8.67 10.86
C GLU A 137 -25.51 -7.18 10.81
N PRO A 138 -26.42 -6.29 10.36
CA PRO A 138 -26.11 -4.86 10.15
C PRO A 138 -25.73 -4.14 11.45
N THR A 139 -26.13 -4.65 12.61
CA THR A 139 -25.76 -4.15 13.94
C THR A 139 -24.25 -4.31 14.25
N GLN A 140 -23.53 -5.11 13.46
CA GLN A 140 -22.08 -5.30 13.60
C GLN A 140 -21.28 -4.39 12.65
N LYS A 141 -21.94 -3.52 11.89
CA LYS A 141 -21.29 -2.64 10.92
C LYS A 141 -20.29 -1.70 11.58
N GLU A 142 -20.67 -1.07 12.69
CA GLU A 142 -19.81 -0.15 13.44
C GLU A 142 -18.58 -0.87 13.97
N VAL A 143 -18.74 -2.08 14.50
CA VAL A 143 -17.63 -2.91 14.99
C VAL A 143 -16.62 -3.20 13.86
N LEU A 144 -17.11 -3.54 12.67
CA LEU A 144 -16.26 -3.81 11.51
C LEU A 144 -15.53 -2.55 11.03
N VAL A 145 -16.23 -1.40 10.96
CA VAL A 145 -15.62 -0.11 10.59
C VAL A 145 -14.57 0.33 11.60
N GLU A 146 -14.84 0.18 12.90
CA GLU A 146 -13.89 0.49 13.96
C GLU A 146 -12.64 -0.38 13.87
N LEU A 147 -12.80 -1.68 13.60
CA LEU A 147 -11.68 -2.61 13.44
C LEU A 147 -10.78 -2.19 12.28
N PHE A 148 -11.37 -1.91 11.11
CA PHE A 148 -10.60 -1.42 9.95
C PHE A 148 -9.95 -0.07 10.25
N THR A 149 -10.65 0.84 10.92
CA THR A 149 -10.11 2.14 11.32
C THR A 149 -8.88 1.99 12.21
N GLN A 150 -8.92 1.11 13.22
CA GLN A 150 -7.80 0.90 14.13
C GLN A 150 -6.57 0.35 13.42
N VAL A 151 -6.77 -0.58 12.48
CA VAL A 151 -5.67 -1.19 11.73
C VAL A 151 -5.12 -0.25 10.66
N PHE A 152 -5.97 0.39 9.86
CA PHE A 152 -5.56 1.07 8.64
C PHE A 152 -5.36 2.58 8.76
N ARG A 153 -6.00 3.26 9.74
CA ARG A 153 -5.85 4.72 9.92
C ARG A 153 -4.38 5.18 10.03
N PRO A 154 -3.50 4.50 10.79
CA PRO A 154 -2.09 4.91 10.86
C PRO A 154 -1.39 4.92 9.50
N PHE A 155 -1.72 3.95 8.63
CA PHE A 155 -1.15 3.84 7.29
C PHE A 155 -1.64 4.95 6.37
N GLY A 156 -2.95 5.26 6.40
CA GLY A 156 -3.51 6.36 5.64
C GLY A 156 -2.94 7.73 6.00
N MET A 157 -2.79 8.00 7.30
CA MET A 157 -2.13 9.22 7.78
C MET A 157 -0.68 9.30 7.32
N TRP A 158 0.06 8.18 7.40
CA TRP A 158 1.44 8.10 6.94
C TRP A 158 1.56 8.36 5.43
N GLN A 159 0.70 7.73 4.62
CA GLN A 159 0.70 7.87 3.16
C GLN A 159 0.40 9.32 2.76
N SER A 160 -0.60 9.93 3.37
CA SER A 160 -0.97 11.32 3.10
C SER A 160 0.14 12.29 3.50
N ARG A 161 0.79 12.08 4.65
CA ARG A 161 1.97 12.86 5.05
C ARG A 161 3.12 12.70 4.07
N ARG A 162 3.37 11.48 3.61
CA ARG A 162 4.44 11.18 2.64
C ARG A 162 4.15 11.86 1.29
N ALA A 163 2.92 11.80 0.80
CA ALA A 163 2.51 12.45 -0.44
C ALA A 163 2.66 13.99 -0.34
N ALA A 164 2.21 14.59 0.76
CA ALA A 164 2.38 16.02 1.00
C ALA A 164 3.87 16.44 1.04
N MET A 165 4.71 15.67 1.72
CA MET A 165 6.15 15.92 1.76
C MET A 165 6.81 15.79 0.39
N GLN A 166 6.43 14.78 -0.40
CA GLN A 166 6.92 14.63 -1.78
C GLN A 166 6.51 15.82 -2.65
N GLN A 167 5.28 16.30 -2.51
CA GLN A 167 4.80 17.48 -3.23
C GLN A 167 5.59 18.72 -2.82
N GLN A 168 5.78 18.96 -1.53
CA GLN A 168 6.58 20.09 -1.02
C GLN A 168 8.02 20.05 -1.53
N LEU A 169 8.65 18.87 -1.58
CA LEU A 169 10.00 18.72 -2.13
C LEU A 169 10.04 19.04 -3.63
N ARG A 170 9.03 18.61 -4.40
CA ARG A 170 8.92 18.95 -5.83
C ARG A 170 8.72 20.45 -6.03
N ASP A 171 7.86 21.07 -5.24
CA ASP A 171 7.57 22.50 -5.33
C ASP A 171 8.81 23.33 -4.95
N ALA A 172 9.49 22.96 -3.86
CA ALA A 172 10.76 23.59 -3.47
C ALA A 172 11.82 23.42 -4.55
N GLY A 173 11.93 22.23 -5.14
CA GLY A 173 12.83 21.97 -6.27
C GLY A 173 12.51 22.86 -7.48
N ALA A 174 11.23 23.02 -7.83
CA ALA A 174 10.81 23.89 -8.92
C ALA A 174 11.14 25.37 -8.66
N VAL A 175 10.99 25.86 -7.42
CA VAL A 175 11.39 27.21 -7.03
C VAL A 175 12.90 27.40 -7.14
N LEU A 176 13.70 26.46 -6.61
CA LEU A 176 15.15 26.51 -6.70
C LEU A 176 15.62 26.56 -8.16
N LEU A 177 15.04 25.75 -9.04
CA LEU A 177 15.35 25.77 -10.47
C LEU A 177 15.05 27.14 -11.10
N ARG A 178 13.90 27.75 -10.77
CA ARG A 178 13.56 29.10 -11.26
C ARG A 178 14.54 30.16 -10.76
N LEU A 179 14.95 30.09 -9.49
CA LEU A 179 15.92 31.04 -8.92
C LEU A 179 17.28 30.91 -9.59
N VAL A 180 17.73 29.69 -9.89
CA VAL A 180 18.97 29.45 -10.65
C VAL A 180 18.88 30.06 -12.05
N MET A 181 17.77 29.86 -12.77
CA MET A 181 17.57 30.47 -14.09
C MET A 181 17.58 32.02 -14.01
N LEU A 182 16.92 32.59 -13.00
CA LEU A 182 16.90 34.03 -12.78
C LEU A 182 18.31 34.56 -12.49
N LEU A 183 19.07 33.87 -11.64
CA LEU A 183 20.44 34.21 -11.32
C LEU A 183 21.31 34.22 -12.59
N GLN A 184 21.25 33.17 -13.40
CA GLN A 184 21.96 33.09 -14.69
C GLN A 184 21.59 34.27 -15.60
N GLN A 185 20.32 34.66 -15.67
CA GLN A 185 19.86 35.80 -16.47
C GLN A 185 20.41 37.13 -15.94
N GLN A 186 20.38 37.35 -14.62
CA GLN A 186 20.91 38.57 -13.99
C GLN A 186 22.43 38.69 -14.17
N MET A 187 23.16 37.59 -14.06
CA MET A 187 24.60 37.57 -14.30
C MET A 187 24.95 37.88 -15.75
N LYS A 188 24.13 37.44 -16.71
CA LYS A 188 24.29 37.80 -18.12
C LYS A 188 24.04 39.30 -18.34
N LEU A 189 22.99 39.85 -17.75
CA LEU A 189 22.68 41.28 -17.81
C LEU A 189 23.80 42.12 -17.20
N TYR A 190 24.31 41.74 -16.02
CA TYR A 190 25.42 42.40 -15.38
C TYR A 190 26.66 42.45 -16.29
N GLY A 191 27.03 41.32 -16.89
CA GLY A 191 28.14 41.27 -17.84
C GLY A 191 27.95 42.18 -19.06
N GLN A 192 26.71 42.30 -19.56
CA GLN A 192 26.38 43.22 -20.67
C GLN A 192 26.53 44.70 -20.26
N LEU A 193 26.05 45.08 -19.07
CA LEU A 193 26.16 46.45 -18.57
C LEU A 193 27.62 46.83 -18.32
N CYS A 194 28.42 45.94 -17.73
CA CYS A 194 29.86 46.16 -17.54
C CYS A 194 30.60 46.37 -18.87
N ALA A 195 30.23 45.60 -19.91
CA ALA A 195 30.81 45.78 -21.25
C ALA A 195 30.43 47.12 -21.89
N GLN A 196 29.27 47.69 -21.55
CA GLN A 196 28.77 48.96 -22.09
C GLN A 196 29.30 50.19 -21.34
N SER A 197 29.58 50.08 -20.04
CA SER A 197 29.86 51.23 -19.18
C SER A 197 31.26 51.82 -19.30
N GLY A 198 32.21 51.15 -19.96
CA GLY A 198 33.63 51.54 -19.92
C GLY A 198 34.19 51.51 -18.47
N SER A 199 35.49 51.73 -18.31
CA SER A 199 36.24 51.50 -17.06
C SER A 199 35.92 52.44 -15.88
N GLY A 200 34.74 53.07 -15.85
CA GLY A 200 34.41 54.18 -14.95
C GLY A 200 33.28 53.96 -13.95
N VAL A 201 32.62 52.80 -13.91
CA VAL A 201 31.55 52.53 -12.93
C VAL A 201 32.10 51.70 -11.77
N GLU A 202 32.11 52.29 -10.57
CA GLU A 202 32.44 51.61 -9.31
C GLU A 202 31.57 50.37 -9.11
N GLY A 203 32.20 49.20 -9.27
CA GLY A 203 31.54 47.90 -9.12
C GLY A 203 32.50 46.72 -8.99
N LEU A 204 33.78 46.94 -8.65
CA LEU A 204 34.81 45.89 -8.57
C LEU A 204 34.42 44.73 -7.64
N LEU A 205 33.87 45.05 -6.46
CA LEU A 205 33.41 44.03 -5.50
C LEU A 205 32.20 43.24 -6.03
N ALA A 206 31.30 43.86 -6.80
CA ALA A 206 30.18 43.15 -7.40
C ALA A 206 30.61 42.23 -8.55
N ALA A 207 31.65 42.61 -9.31
CA ALA A 207 32.17 41.82 -10.41
C ALA A 207 32.85 40.53 -9.93
N GLU A 208 33.67 40.59 -8.89
CA GLU A 208 34.31 39.40 -8.30
C GLU A 208 33.27 38.39 -7.79
N HIS A 209 32.23 38.85 -7.10
CA HIS A 209 31.15 37.98 -6.61
C HIS A 209 30.34 37.34 -7.76
N VAL A 210 30.13 38.06 -8.86
CA VAL A 210 29.45 37.50 -10.05
C VAL A 210 30.30 36.44 -10.74
N GLU A 211 31.62 36.62 -10.83
CA GLU A 211 32.51 35.58 -11.38
C GLU A 211 32.57 34.34 -10.48
N GLU A 212 32.61 34.51 -9.16
CA GLU A 212 32.57 33.40 -8.22
C GLU A 212 31.26 32.59 -8.35
N LEU A 213 30.11 33.27 -8.43
CA LEU A 213 28.82 32.62 -8.66
C LEU A 213 28.77 31.87 -10.01
N ARG A 214 29.47 32.39 -11.04
CA ARG A 214 29.56 31.76 -12.38
C ARG A 214 30.31 30.45 -12.31
N LYS A 215 31.45 30.46 -11.62
CA LYS A 215 32.28 29.28 -11.41
C LYS A 215 31.52 28.22 -10.62
N GLN A 216 30.87 28.59 -9.53
CA GLN A 216 30.06 27.67 -8.71
C GLN A 216 28.92 27.03 -9.52
N LEU A 217 28.22 27.80 -10.36
CA LEU A 217 27.18 27.29 -11.24
C LEU A 217 27.73 26.29 -12.27
N ALA A 218 28.87 26.60 -12.90
CA ALA A 218 29.50 25.72 -13.89
C ALA A 218 29.95 24.38 -13.27
N GLU A 219 30.58 24.41 -12.09
CA GLU A 219 30.96 23.20 -11.34
C GLU A 219 29.74 22.33 -11.00
N TRP A 220 28.60 22.96 -10.69
CA TRP A 220 27.37 22.25 -10.36
C TRP A 220 26.71 21.59 -11.58
N GLU A 221 26.74 22.26 -12.74
CA GLU A 221 26.26 21.71 -14.01
C GLU A 221 27.09 20.50 -14.47
N ASP A 222 28.41 20.54 -14.30
CA ASP A 222 29.30 19.45 -14.69
C ASP A 222 29.24 18.25 -13.74
N GLY A 223 29.11 18.49 -12.43
CA GLY A 223 28.88 17.43 -11.43
C GLY A 223 27.56 16.67 -11.67
N ASN A 224 26.52 17.34 -12.18
CA ASN A 224 25.24 16.70 -12.53
C ASN A 224 25.28 15.88 -13.83
N LYS A 225 26.13 16.25 -14.81
CA LYS A 225 26.31 15.48 -16.05
C LYS A 225 27.02 14.13 -15.81
N LEU A 226 27.92 14.06 -14.84
CA LEU A 226 28.60 12.83 -14.44
C LEU A 226 27.63 11.82 -13.81
N LYS A 227 26.76 12.27 -12.89
CA LYS A 227 25.79 11.39 -12.22
C LYS A 227 24.71 10.80 -13.14
N ARG A 228 24.43 11.44 -14.29
CA ARG A 228 23.48 10.92 -15.30
C ARG A 228 24.06 9.83 -16.21
N LYS A 229 25.38 9.59 -16.20
CA LYS A 229 26.00 8.54 -17.00
C LYS A 229 26.17 7.21 -16.26
N GLU A 230 25.90 7.17 -14.97
CA GLU A 230 26.14 6.01 -14.09
C GLU A 230 24.85 5.33 -13.59
N GLY A 231 23.67 5.75 -14.04
CA GLY A 231 22.38 5.13 -13.72
C GLY A 231 21.58 4.82 -14.98
#